data_AF-A0A6P0TND7-F1
#
_entry.id   AF-A0A6P0TND7-F1
#
_cell.length_a   1.000
_cell.length_b   1.000
_cell.length_c   1.000
_cell.angle_alpha   90.00
_cell.angle_beta   90.00
_cell.angle_gamma   90.00
#
_symmetry.space_group_name_H-M   'P 1'
#
loop_
_entity.id
_entity.type
_entity.pdbx_description
1 polymer ?
#
loop_
_entity_poly.entity_id
_entity_poly.type
_entity_poly.pdbx_seq_one_letter_code
_entity_poly.pdbx_strand_id
1 'polypeptide(L)'
;MQQNFIEHFSHLLDKSNYLELSKGTLRRALEERSLLALQTDVNLNDFQTFSCYYRGDVQQQIEYKNWLWQKKTKMIDIFERVVLLIQFKDASYFTAKKVDPATLNYVPGKIYLYFYRDVPKYDLELLFPNVRISMTWKDRLMLLVPAIGAGVAIVLRVLPQLLIILVAVLVILNVEPDKIPNFLPPTDSRGLAALVATLSMSVTLGGFAFKQYTTYKNKKIQFQKNVTDTLFFRSIANHSAVFQLLIDVAEEEECKEVILAYFHLLMSDQPLSTQNLDHVVEQWMKQRMGINVDFDIQDALDKLQHLKVMMDDGQRRALVEKVMLAESEPGQPGQSDRLPKYRALPLPLAKEIIDRLWDNAFTYNNCEN
;
A
#
# COMPACT_ATOMS: atom_id res chain seq x y z
N MET A 1 2.64 -22.32 13.59
CA MET A 1 2.09 -22.17 12.22
C MET A 1 2.13 -20.71 11.76
N GLN A 2 1.48 -19.75 12.43
CA GLN A 2 1.46 -18.34 12.01
C GLN A 2 2.85 -17.67 11.98
N GLN A 3 3.69 -17.91 12.99
CA GLN A 3 5.03 -17.32 13.03
C GLN A 3 5.93 -17.85 11.89
N ASN A 4 5.92 -19.17 11.68
CA ASN A 4 6.61 -19.81 10.57
C ASN A 4 6.15 -19.27 9.19
N PHE A 5 4.85 -18.99 9.03
CA PHE A 5 4.32 -18.34 7.84
C PHE A 5 4.89 -16.93 7.63
N ILE A 6 4.99 -16.11 8.68
CA ILE A 6 5.56 -14.75 8.58
C ILE A 6 7.05 -14.82 8.22
N GLU A 7 7.78 -15.76 8.81
CA GLU A 7 9.21 -15.99 8.52
C GLU A 7 9.42 -16.41 7.05
N HIS A 8 8.66 -17.40 6.56
CA HIS A 8 8.73 -17.80 5.15
C HIS A 8 8.31 -16.67 4.20
N PHE A 9 7.31 -15.86 4.56
CA PHE A 9 6.88 -14.72 3.76
C PHE A 9 7.97 -13.63 3.69
N SER A 10 8.65 -13.35 4.80
CA SER A 10 9.78 -12.44 4.83
C SER A 10 10.91 -12.92 3.93
N HIS A 11 11.24 -14.22 3.99
CA HIS A 11 12.26 -14.82 3.13
C HIS A 11 11.89 -14.74 1.64
N LEU A 12 10.61 -14.98 1.29
CA LEU A 12 10.14 -14.84 -0.09
C LEU A 12 10.30 -13.41 -0.62
N LEU A 13 10.02 -12.42 0.21
CA LEU A 13 10.16 -11.00 -0.15
C LEU A 13 11.62 -10.58 -0.33
N ASP A 14 12.50 -11.09 0.53
CA ASP A 14 13.95 -10.91 0.43
C ASP A 14 14.48 -11.44 -0.91
N LYS A 15 14.13 -12.69 -1.26
CA LYS A 15 14.41 -13.33 -2.57
C LYS A 15 13.77 -12.59 -3.77
N SER A 16 12.78 -11.75 -3.52
CA SER A 16 12.11 -10.94 -4.56
C SER A 16 12.66 -9.50 -4.63
N ASN A 17 13.79 -9.22 -3.97
CA ASN A 17 14.43 -7.90 -3.87
C ASN A 17 13.52 -6.81 -3.24
N TYR A 18 12.73 -7.17 -2.23
CA TYR A 18 11.96 -6.21 -1.43
C TYR A 18 12.70 -5.85 -0.14
N LEU A 19 12.62 -4.57 0.24
CA LEU A 19 13.20 -4.04 1.47
C LEU A 19 12.11 -3.82 2.52
N GLU A 20 12.35 -4.23 3.77
CA GLU A 20 11.43 -3.93 4.87
C GLU A 20 11.54 -2.46 5.30
N LEU A 21 10.39 -1.76 5.36
CA LEU A 21 10.29 -0.44 5.98
C LEU A 21 10.40 -0.60 7.50
N SER A 22 11.47 -0.04 8.06
CA SER A 22 11.63 -0.02 9.52
C SER A 22 10.39 0.61 10.19
N LYS A 23 9.98 0.05 11.33
CA LYS A 23 8.80 0.54 12.08
C LYS A 23 8.90 2.03 12.43
N GLY A 24 10.12 2.54 12.67
CA GLY A 24 10.36 3.95 12.94
C GLY A 24 10.21 4.84 11.71
N THR A 25 10.66 4.38 10.53
CA THR A 25 10.43 5.09 9.26
C THR A 25 8.97 5.06 8.87
N LEU A 26 8.30 3.91 9.02
CA LEU A 26 6.88 3.79 8.74
C LEU A 26 6.04 4.69 9.66
N ARG A 27 6.31 4.73 10.97
CA ARG A 27 5.63 5.66 11.89
C ARG A 27 5.81 7.12 11.48
N ARG A 28 7.03 7.54 11.14
CA ARG A 28 7.29 8.89 10.63
C ARG A 28 6.51 9.18 9.35
N ALA A 29 6.47 8.23 8.41
CA ALA A 29 5.72 8.37 7.17
C ALA A 29 4.19 8.44 7.39
N LEU A 30 3.67 7.77 8.44
CA LEU A 30 2.27 7.86 8.86
C LEU A 30 1.95 9.17 9.60
N GLU A 31 2.94 9.79 10.26
CA GLU A 31 2.79 11.08 10.96
C GLU A 31 2.98 12.28 10.02
N GLU A 32 3.79 12.11 8.97
CA GLU A 32 3.96 13.10 7.91
C GLU A 32 2.64 13.27 7.14
N ARG A 33 2.13 14.49 7.10
CA ARG A 33 0.82 14.77 6.50
C ARG A 33 0.85 14.42 5.01
N SER A 34 -0.07 13.54 4.60
CA SER A 34 -0.39 13.32 3.20
C SER A 34 -0.61 14.66 2.47
N LEU A 35 -0.13 14.75 1.23
CA LEU A 35 -0.39 15.90 0.35
C LEU A 35 -1.85 15.97 -0.11
N LEU A 36 -2.63 14.92 0.13
CA LEU A 36 -4.07 14.95 -0.06
C LEU A 36 -4.71 15.91 0.94
N ALA A 37 -5.84 16.51 0.58
CA ALA A 37 -6.47 17.59 1.34
C ALA A 37 -7.06 17.16 2.71
N LEU A 38 -6.75 15.96 3.20
CA LEU A 38 -7.52 15.25 4.23
C LEU A 38 -6.62 14.69 5.34
N GLN A 39 -7.20 14.50 6.52
CA GLN A 39 -6.49 13.98 7.69
C GLN A 39 -6.91 12.53 7.89
N THR A 40 -5.93 11.67 7.80
CA THR A 40 -6.05 10.23 7.96
C THR A 40 -5.35 9.80 9.25
N ASP A 41 -5.90 8.75 9.87
CA ASP A 41 -5.44 8.25 11.16
C ASP A 41 -5.53 6.73 11.16
N VAL A 42 -4.40 6.07 11.43
CA VAL A 42 -4.26 4.61 11.45
C VAL A 42 -3.97 4.19 12.88
N ASN A 43 -4.86 3.38 13.46
CA ASN A 43 -4.64 2.85 14.80
C ASN A 43 -3.76 1.59 14.75
N LEU A 44 -2.44 1.78 14.81
CA LEU A 44 -1.47 0.68 14.79
C LEU A 44 -1.62 -0.29 15.99
N ASN A 45 -2.27 0.12 17.08
CA ASN A 45 -2.46 -0.73 18.27
C ASN A 45 -3.48 -1.84 18.03
N ASP A 46 -4.28 -1.77 16.98
CA ASP A 46 -5.25 -2.81 16.62
C ASP A 46 -4.59 -4.01 15.93
N PHE A 47 -3.31 -3.88 15.57
CA PHE A 47 -2.51 -4.94 14.96
C PHE A 47 -1.70 -5.68 16.03
N GLN A 48 -1.65 -7.00 15.91
CA GLN A 48 -0.72 -7.84 16.65
C GLN A 48 0.67 -7.74 16.03
N THR A 49 0.73 -7.85 14.70
CA THR A 49 1.94 -7.72 13.89
C THR A 49 1.58 -6.99 12.61
N PHE A 50 2.48 -6.14 12.13
CA PHE A 50 2.42 -5.60 10.78
C PHE A 50 3.84 -5.40 10.26
N SER A 51 4.03 -5.65 8.97
CA SER A 51 5.27 -5.39 8.24
C SER A 51 4.93 -4.80 6.88
N CYS A 52 5.70 -3.80 6.47
CA CYS A 52 5.55 -3.13 5.19
C CYS A 52 6.86 -3.29 4.44
N TYR A 53 6.78 -3.76 3.21
CA TYR A 53 7.91 -3.97 2.33
C TYR A 53 7.72 -3.14 1.07
N TYR A 54 8.81 -2.67 0.49
CA TYR A 54 8.76 -1.89 -0.74
C TYR A 54 9.85 -2.32 -1.72
N ARG A 55 9.61 -2.07 -3.00
CA ARG A 55 10.59 -2.19 -4.07
C ARG A 55 10.41 -1.05 -5.06
N GLY A 56 11.54 -0.50 -5.51
CA GLY A 56 11.60 0.71 -6.34
C GLY A 56 11.29 1.95 -5.52
N ASP A 57 12.31 2.77 -5.24
CA ASP A 57 12.19 4.06 -4.57
C ASP A 57 12.61 5.16 -5.57
N VAL A 58 11.61 5.81 -6.16
CA VAL A 58 11.81 6.72 -7.28
C VAL A 58 11.18 8.08 -7.02
N GLN A 59 11.81 9.12 -7.55
CA GLN A 59 11.22 10.46 -7.57
C GLN A 59 10.46 10.66 -8.87
N GLN A 60 9.17 10.91 -8.77
CA GLN A 60 8.31 11.19 -9.92
C GLN A 60 7.86 12.65 -9.91
N GLN A 61 7.88 13.29 -11.09
CA GLN A 61 7.32 14.61 -11.28
C GLN A 61 5.81 14.49 -11.57
N ILE A 62 4.98 15.05 -10.68
CA ILE A 62 3.53 15.15 -10.91
C ILE A 62 3.13 16.57 -11.31
N GLU A 63 2.26 16.68 -12.31
CA GLU A 63 1.57 17.93 -12.67
C GLU A 63 0.27 18.05 -11.89
N TYR A 64 0.06 19.17 -11.20
CA TYR A 64 -1.23 19.51 -10.61
C TYR A 64 -1.61 20.95 -10.96
N LYS A 65 -2.90 21.21 -11.07
CA LYS A 65 -3.42 22.58 -11.29
C LYS A 65 -3.60 23.26 -9.93
N ASN A 66 -3.06 24.47 -9.78
CA ASN A 66 -3.40 25.28 -8.62
C ASN A 66 -4.85 25.82 -8.73
N TRP A 67 -5.33 26.47 -7.67
CA TRP A 67 -6.64 27.12 -7.63
C TRP A 67 -6.86 28.13 -8.79
N LEU A 68 -5.79 28.72 -9.33
CA LEU A 68 -5.77 29.64 -10.47
C LEU A 68 -5.60 28.93 -11.83
N TRP A 69 -5.80 27.59 -11.88
CA TRP A 69 -5.70 26.73 -13.06
C TRP A 69 -4.31 26.68 -13.73
N GLN A 70 -3.28 27.25 -13.10
CA GLN A 70 -1.90 27.15 -13.55
C GLN A 70 -1.36 25.76 -13.24
N LYS A 71 -0.75 25.12 -14.24
CA LYS A 71 -0.03 23.87 -14.05
C LYS A 71 1.23 24.13 -13.22
N LYS A 72 1.38 23.40 -12.13
CA LYS A 72 2.60 23.35 -11.32
C LYS A 72 3.11 21.93 -11.27
N THR A 73 4.42 21.80 -11.29
CA THR A 73 5.09 20.52 -11.10
C THR A 73 5.54 20.39 -9.66
N LYS A 74 5.45 19.18 -9.12
CA LYS A 74 6.02 18.84 -7.81
C LYS A 74 6.69 17.47 -7.91
N MET A 75 7.89 17.38 -7.35
CA MET A 75 8.58 16.11 -7.17
C MET A 75 7.97 15.40 -5.96
N ILE A 76 7.60 14.15 -6.15
CA ILE A 76 7.11 13.27 -5.08
C ILE A 76 7.91 11.98 -5.07
N ASP A 77 8.23 11.50 -3.87
CA ASP A 77 8.85 10.19 -3.69
C ASP A 77 7.76 9.11 -3.70
N ILE A 78 7.97 8.07 -4.51
CA ILE A 78 7.02 6.98 -4.74
C ILE A 78 7.73 5.65 -4.57
N PHE A 79 7.05 4.72 -3.90
CA PHE A 79 7.36 3.32 -3.96
C PHE A 79 6.64 2.65 -5.13
N GLU A 80 7.38 2.07 -6.08
CA GLU A 80 6.80 1.45 -7.29
C GLU A 80 5.96 0.21 -6.94
N ARG A 81 6.38 -0.50 -5.89
CA ARG A 81 5.75 -1.71 -5.36
C ARG A 81 5.76 -1.67 -3.84
N VAL A 82 4.62 -1.95 -3.22
CA VAL A 82 4.48 -2.02 -1.75
C VAL A 82 3.69 -3.26 -1.36
N VAL A 83 4.26 -4.09 -0.48
CA VAL A 83 3.61 -5.28 0.08
C VAL A 83 3.37 -5.04 1.56
N LEU A 84 2.13 -5.26 2.00
CA LEU A 84 1.70 -5.04 3.37
C LEU A 84 1.17 -6.34 3.96
N LEU A 85 1.77 -6.77 5.07
CA LEU A 85 1.29 -7.86 5.90
C LEU A 85 0.73 -7.28 7.19
N ILE A 86 -0.52 -7.60 7.51
CA ILE A 86 -1.19 -7.16 8.74
C ILE A 86 -1.84 -8.35 9.42
N GLN A 87 -1.53 -8.54 10.69
CA GLN A 87 -2.25 -9.44 11.58
C GLN A 87 -3.05 -8.63 12.60
N PHE A 88 -4.38 -8.77 12.58
CA PHE A 88 -5.22 -8.15 13.61
C PHE A 88 -5.16 -8.91 14.92
N LYS A 89 -5.33 -8.19 16.04
CA LYS A 89 -5.55 -8.82 17.34
C LYS A 89 -6.84 -9.63 17.36
N ASP A 90 -6.95 -10.56 18.31
CA ASP A 90 -8.13 -11.42 18.45
C ASP A 90 -9.38 -10.68 18.91
N ALA A 91 -10.53 -11.35 18.79
CA ALA A 91 -11.83 -10.79 19.17
C ALA A 91 -11.89 -10.32 20.64
N SER A 92 -11.17 -11.00 21.54
CA SER A 92 -11.08 -10.65 22.97
C SER A 92 -10.55 -9.22 23.20
N TYR A 93 -9.58 -8.78 22.40
CA TYR A 93 -9.04 -7.42 22.47
C TYR A 93 -10.09 -6.37 22.08
N PHE A 94 -10.86 -6.62 21.02
CA PHE A 94 -11.90 -5.68 20.57
C PHE A 94 -13.09 -5.62 21.53
N THR A 95 -13.50 -6.76 22.09
CA THR A 95 -14.52 -6.81 23.15
C THR A 95 -14.09 -6.03 24.39
N ALA A 96 -12.82 -6.14 24.81
CA ALA A 96 -12.27 -5.35 25.91
C ALA A 96 -12.26 -3.84 25.62
N LYS A 97 -12.10 -3.45 24.34
CA LYS A 97 -12.20 -2.06 23.85
C LYS A 97 -13.65 -1.57 23.73
N LYS A 98 -14.64 -2.40 24.09
CA LYS A 98 -16.09 -2.13 23.89
C LYS A 98 -16.46 -1.92 22.42
N VAL A 99 -15.73 -2.56 21.51
CA VAL A 99 -16.04 -2.58 20.08
C VAL A 99 -16.61 -3.96 19.75
N ASP A 100 -17.83 -3.98 19.21
CA ASP A 100 -18.45 -5.23 18.77
C ASP A 100 -17.68 -5.81 17.57
N PRO A 101 -17.08 -7.01 17.69
CA PRO A 101 -16.38 -7.66 16.58
C PRO A 101 -17.22 -7.80 15.30
N ALA A 102 -18.54 -7.90 15.41
CA ALA A 102 -19.44 -8.01 14.25
C ALA A 102 -19.54 -6.72 13.42
N THR A 103 -19.15 -5.58 13.99
CA THR A 103 -19.18 -4.27 13.32
C THR A 103 -17.88 -3.91 12.60
N LEU A 104 -16.86 -4.75 12.72
CA LEU A 104 -15.56 -4.54 12.11
C LEU A 104 -15.59 -4.92 10.62
N ASN A 105 -14.92 -4.13 9.78
CA ASN A 105 -14.75 -4.42 8.35
C ASN A 105 -13.68 -5.50 8.09
N TYR A 106 -13.19 -6.16 9.13
CA TYR A 106 -12.14 -7.17 9.10
C TYR A 106 -12.41 -8.20 10.19
N VAL A 107 -11.83 -9.39 10.02
CA VAL A 107 -11.99 -10.51 10.96
C VAL A 107 -10.84 -10.48 11.96
N PRO A 108 -11.11 -10.38 13.27
CA PRO A 108 -10.09 -10.45 14.31
C PRO A 108 -9.23 -11.72 14.23
N GLY A 109 -7.95 -11.63 14.58
CA GLY A 109 -7.00 -12.74 14.56
C GLY A 109 -6.51 -13.18 13.18
N LYS A 110 -7.10 -12.68 12.08
CA LYS A 110 -6.69 -13.01 10.71
C LYS A 110 -5.51 -12.18 10.22
N ILE A 111 -4.75 -12.80 9.33
CA ILE A 111 -3.68 -12.15 8.56
C ILE A 111 -4.26 -11.70 7.22
N TYR A 112 -3.93 -10.46 6.86
CA TYR A 112 -4.27 -9.81 5.61
C TYR A 112 -3.00 -9.45 4.88
N LEU A 113 -2.94 -9.83 3.60
CA LEU A 113 -1.91 -9.37 2.70
C LEU A 113 -2.49 -8.45 1.64
N TYR A 114 -1.73 -7.42 1.30
CA TYR A 114 -2.05 -6.50 0.22
C TYR A 114 -0.78 -6.19 -0.57
N PHE A 115 -0.93 -6.06 -1.88
CA PHE A 115 0.15 -5.69 -2.78
C PHE A 115 -0.31 -4.54 -3.67
N TYR A 116 0.38 -3.41 -3.57
CA TYR A 116 0.10 -2.17 -4.27
C TYR A 116 1.22 -1.74 -5.22
N ARG A 117 0.87 -0.91 -6.19
CA ARG A 117 1.77 -0.20 -7.10
C ARG A 117 1.69 1.30 -6.94
N ASP A 118 2.79 1.97 -7.28
CA ASP A 118 2.86 3.42 -7.47
C ASP A 118 2.32 4.20 -6.25
N VAL A 119 2.81 3.84 -5.05
CA VAL A 119 2.34 4.39 -3.77
C VAL A 119 3.26 5.54 -3.32
N PRO A 120 2.76 6.78 -3.21
CA PRO A 120 3.52 7.88 -2.64
C PRO A 120 3.86 7.63 -1.18
N LYS A 121 5.08 7.98 -0.76
CA LYS A 121 5.55 7.74 0.61
C LYS A 121 4.66 8.38 1.69
N TYR A 122 4.11 9.55 1.38
CA TYR A 122 3.21 10.29 2.26
C TYR A 122 1.76 9.74 2.30
N ASP A 123 1.42 8.78 1.44
CA ASP A 123 0.09 8.17 1.33
C ASP A 123 0.07 6.72 1.88
N LEU A 124 1.14 6.26 2.52
CA LEU A 124 1.24 4.90 3.05
C LEU A 124 0.11 4.56 4.03
N GLU A 125 -0.40 5.56 4.76
CA GLU A 125 -1.53 5.40 5.69
C GLU A 125 -2.81 4.90 5.02
N LEU A 126 -3.01 5.22 3.74
CA LEU A 126 -4.20 4.84 2.99
C LEU A 126 -4.25 3.33 2.72
N LEU A 127 -3.09 2.67 2.73
CA LEU A 127 -3.00 1.23 2.49
C LEU A 127 -3.58 0.42 3.65
N PHE A 128 -3.71 1.02 4.84
CA PHE A 128 -4.17 0.30 6.03
C PHE A 128 -5.70 0.15 6.04
N PRO A 129 -6.22 -1.07 6.25
CA PRO A 129 -7.66 -1.35 6.22
C PRO A 129 -8.46 -0.68 7.35
N ASN A 130 -7.81 -0.28 8.45
CA ASN A 130 -8.44 0.42 9.57
C ASN A 130 -8.25 1.95 9.51
N VAL A 131 -7.86 2.50 8.35
CA VAL A 131 -7.67 3.93 8.17
C VAL A 131 -8.98 4.70 8.44
N ARG A 132 -8.89 5.69 9.32
CA ARG A 132 -10.00 6.58 9.63
C ARG A 132 -9.84 7.87 8.85
N ILE A 133 -10.83 8.13 8.04
CA ILE A 133 -10.93 9.32 7.21
C ILE A 133 -11.64 10.43 7.98
N SER A 134 -10.97 11.57 8.16
CA SER A 134 -11.55 12.76 8.78
C SER A 134 -11.37 14.01 7.91
N MET A 135 -12.31 14.96 8.02
CA MET A 135 -12.17 16.26 7.35
C MET A 135 -11.09 17.08 8.04
N THR A 136 -10.22 17.70 7.25
CA THR A 136 -9.24 18.68 7.72
C THR A 136 -9.94 19.87 8.37
N TRP A 137 -9.23 20.54 9.28
CA TRP A 137 -9.74 21.75 9.93
C TRP A 137 -10.12 22.83 8.93
N LYS A 138 -9.38 22.96 7.81
CA LYS A 138 -9.68 23.91 6.72
C LYS A 138 -11.02 23.59 6.08
N ASP A 139 -11.27 22.32 5.78
CA ASP A 139 -12.53 21.86 5.21
C ASP A 139 -13.70 22.02 6.17
N ARG A 140 -13.49 21.78 7.48
CA ARG A 140 -14.51 22.04 8.50
C ARG A 140 -14.83 23.53 8.58
N LEU A 141 -13.82 24.40 8.57
CA LEU A 141 -13.99 25.84 8.64
C LEU A 141 -14.68 26.39 7.38
N MET A 142 -14.30 25.91 6.19
CA MET A 142 -14.94 26.29 4.92
C MET A 142 -16.42 25.89 4.87
N LEU A 143 -16.83 24.84 5.60
CA LEU A 143 -18.24 24.47 5.76
C LEU A 143 -18.94 25.28 6.87
N LEU A 144 -18.22 25.65 7.92
CA LEU A 144 -18.74 26.43 9.06
C LEU A 144 -18.97 27.91 8.72
N VAL A 145 -18.06 28.54 7.96
CA VAL A 145 -18.13 29.98 7.66
C VAL A 145 -19.39 30.37 6.88
N PRO A 146 -19.77 29.67 5.79
CA PRO A 146 -21.04 29.93 5.11
C PRO A 146 -22.26 29.58 5.97
N ALA A 147 -22.17 28.53 6.79
CA ALA A 147 -23.26 28.10 7.67
C ALA A 147 -23.56 29.12 8.77
N ILE A 148 -22.53 29.71 9.37
CA ILE A 148 -22.66 30.81 10.34
C ILE A 148 -23.11 32.08 9.62
N GLY A 149 -22.51 32.45 8.49
CA GLY A 149 -22.90 33.68 7.76
C GLY A 149 -24.37 33.67 7.30
N ALA A 150 -24.82 32.59 6.69
CA ALA A 150 -26.22 32.44 6.28
C ALA A 150 -27.14 32.18 7.48
N GLY A 151 -26.71 31.39 8.47
CA GLY A 151 -27.47 31.10 9.68
C GLY A 151 -27.72 32.34 10.53
N VAL A 152 -26.73 33.20 10.73
CA VAL A 152 -26.86 34.47 11.47
C VAL A 152 -27.77 35.45 10.72
N ALA A 153 -27.64 35.58 9.40
CA ALA A 153 -28.52 36.44 8.61
C ALA A 153 -29.99 35.96 8.65
N ILE A 154 -30.22 34.65 8.58
CA ILE A 154 -31.54 34.07 8.70
C ILE A 154 -32.06 34.25 10.13
N VAL A 155 -31.30 33.86 11.16
CA VAL A 155 -31.69 33.98 12.57
C VAL A 155 -32.00 35.43 12.98
N LEU A 156 -31.18 36.42 12.59
CA LEU A 156 -31.45 37.83 12.88
C LEU A 156 -32.73 38.33 12.20
N ARG A 157 -33.04 37.86 11.00
CA ARG A 157 -34.28 38.19 10.27
C ARG A 157 -35.52 37.48 10.85
N VAL A 158 -35.30 36.33 11.49
CA VAL A 158 -36.33 35.40 11.99
C VAL A 158 -36.68 35.65 13.46
N LEU A 159 -35.73 36.10 14.28
CA LEU A 159 -35.90 36.30 15.72
C LEU A 159 -37.15 37.12 16.10
N PRO A 160 -37.44 38.27 15.44
CA PRO A 160 -38.62 39.07 15.77
C PRO A 160 -39.93 38.32 15.49
N GLN A 161 -39.94 37.45 14.48
CA GLN A 161 -41.13 36.71 14.06
C GLN A 161 -41.38 35.48 14.95
N LEU A 162 -40.34 34.79 15.42
CA LEU A 162 -40.47 33.73 16.42
C LEU A 162 -40.99 34.22 17.77
N LEU A 163 -40.58 35.43 18.20
CA LEU A 163 -41.10 36.05 19.43
C LEU A 163 -42.61 36.35 19.32
N ILE A 164 -43.09 36.78 18.14
CA ILE A 164 -44.53 36.98 17.89
C ILE A 164 -45.31 35.67 18.03
N ILE A 165 -44.77 34.57 17.51
CA ILE A 165 -45.42 33.24 17.56
C ILE A 165 -45.44 32.70 18.98
N LEU A 166 -44.33 32.82 19.73
CA LEU A 166 -44.25 32.40 21.13
C LEU A 166 -45.31 33.12 21.98
N VAL A 167 -45.48 34.43 21.77
CA VAL A 167 -46.52 35.22 22.45
C VAL A 167 -47.91 34.79 22.02
N ALA A 168 -48.16 34.56 20.72
CA ALA A 168 -49.45 34.06 20.25
C ALA A 168 -49.82 32.70 20.86
N VAL A 169 -48.86 31.79 21.02
CA VAL A 169 -49.05 30.49 21.70
C VAL A 169 -49.32 30.68 23.20
N LEU A 170 -48.58 31.56 23.89
CA LEU A 170 -48.80 31.86 25.31
C LEU A 170 -50.19 32.46 25.58
N VAL A 171 -50.69 33.29 24.67
CA VAL A 171 -52.06 33.84 24.71
C VAL A 171 -53.11 32.74 24.52
N ILE A 172 -52.92 31.83 23.56
CA ILE A 172 -53.83 30.69 23.33
C ILE A 172 -53.86 29.73 24.53
N LEU A 173 -52.73 29.59 25.26
CA LEU A 173 -52.63 28.79 26.48
C LEU A 173 -53.17 29.51 27.73
N ASN A 174 -53.87 30.64 27.58
CA ASN A 174 -54.51 31.41 28.66
C ASN A 174 -53.54 31.89 29.77
N VAL A 175 -52.29 32.17 29.41
CA VAL A 175 -51.38 32.88 30.32
C VAL A 175 -51.89 34.31 30.48
N GLU A 176 -52.09 34.75 31.73
CA GLU A 176 -52.61 36.08 32.07
C GLU A 176 -51.89 37.18 31.27
N PRO A 177 -52.64 38.05 30.53
CA PRO A 177 -52.07 39.07 29.65
C PRO A 177 -51.10 40.04 30.34
N ASP A 178 -51.28 40.23 31.65
CA ASP A 178 -50.53 41.19 32.47
C ASP A 178 -49.07 40.76 32.71
N LYS A 179 -48.69 39.54 32.33
CA LYS A 179 -47.32 39.01 32.41
C LYS A 179 -46.60 38.99 31.05
N ILE A 180 -47.25 39.44 29.98
CA ILE A 180 -46.68 39.45 28.63
C ILE A 180 -45.94 40.79 28.42
N PRO A 181 -44.62 40.78 28.17
CA PRO A 181 -43.87 42.02 27.98
C PRO A 181 -44.35 42.80 26.74
N ASN A 182 -44.46 44.14 26.87
CA ASN A 182 -44.94 45.13 25.89
C ASN A 182 -44.08 45.28 24.61
N PHE A 183 -43.57 44.18 24.06
CA PHE A 183 -42.60 44.19 22.96
C PHE A 183 -43.22 44.10 21.56
N LEU A 184 -44.54 44.21 21.39
CA LEU A 184 -45.20 43.92 20.10
C LEU A 184 -46.28 44.95 19.67
N PRO A 185 -46.37 45.28 18.36
CA PRO A 185 -47.38 46.18 17.78
C PRO A 185 -48.76 45.51 17.58
N PRO A 186 -49.87 46.28 17.50
CA PRO A 186 -51.24 45.77 17.52
C PRO A 186 -51.61 44.96 16.26
N THR A 187 -52.39 43.91 16.49
CA THR A 187 -52.81 42.89 15.53
C THR A 187 -54.16 43.24 14.87
N ASP A 188 -54.17 43.27 13.54
CA ASP A 188 -55.37 43.27 12.70
C ASP A 188 -55.12 42.35 11.49
N SER A 189 -56.10 41.51 11.08
CA SER A 189 -56.12 40.49 9.99
C SER A 189 -54.89 39.60 9.71
N ARG A 190 -53.80 39.78 10.46
CA ARG A 190 -52.44 39.26 10.24
C ARG A 190 -52.19 37.88 10.86
N GLY A 191 -53.17 37.26 11.52
CA GLY A 191 -53.01 35.95 12.18
C GLY A 191 -52.75 34.80 11.20
N LEU A 192 -53.53 34.71 10.12
CA LEU A 192 -53.30 33.73 9.05
C LEU A 192 -51.98 34.01 8.31
N ALA A 193 -51.65 35.28 8.08
CA ALA A 193 -50.36 35.67 7.49
C ALA A 193 -49.18 35.30 8.39
N ALA A 194 -49.32 35.41 9.71
CA ALA A 194 -48.31 35.00 10.68
C ALA A 194 -48.13 33.47 10.70
N LEU A 195 -49.21 32.68 10.62
CA LEU A 195 -49.13 31.21 10.53
C LEU A 195 -48.46 30.75 9.23
N VAL A 196 -48.81 31.35 8.10
CA VAL A 196 -48.16 31.07 6.81
C VAL A 196 -46.68 31.45 6.86
N ALA A 197 -46.34 32.62 7.40
CA ALA A 197 -44.95 33.05 7.58
C ALA A 197 -44.15 32.06 8.46
N THR A 198 -44.76 31.55 9.53
CA THR A 198 -44.17 30.55 10.43
C THR A 198 -43.85 29.23 9.73
N LEU A 199 -44.80 28.74 8.93
CA LEU A 199 -44.65 27.49 8.18
C LEU A 199 -43.59 27.65 7.09
N SER A 200 -43.64 28.75 6.31
CA SER A 200 -42.63 29.04 5.30
C SER A 200 -41.23 29.19 5.89
N MET A 201 -41.12 29.77 7.09
CA MET A 201 -39.87 29.94 7.81
C MET A 201 -39.30 28.63 8.35
N SER A 202 -40.16 27.77 8.92
CA SER A 202 -39.76 26.42 9.34
C SER A 202 -39.28 25.58 8.16
N VAL A 203 -39.97 25.66 7.02
CA VAL A 203 -39.56 25.00 5.77
C VAL A 203 -38.21 25.55 5.28
N THR A 204 -37.99 26.85 5.36
CA THR A 204 -36.72 27.47 4.93
C THR A 204 -35.55 27.06 5.83
N LEU A 205 -35.74 27.09 7.15
CA LEU A 205 -34.72 26.67 8.13
C LEU A 205 -34.43 25.18 8.01
N GLY A 206 -35.48 24.34 7.92
CA GLY A 206 -35.34 22.90 7.71
C GLY A 206 -34.63 22.57 6.39
N GLY A 207 -35.00 23.25 5.31
CA GLY A 207 -34.35 23.11 4.00
C GLY A 207 -32.88 23.54 4.02
N PHE A 208 -32.54 24.62 4.73
CA PHE A 208 -31.15 25.05 4.88
C PHE A 208 -30.32 24.06 5.72
N ALA A 209 -30.85 23.60 6.86
CA ALA A 209 -30.20 22.60 7.70
C ALA A 209 -29.98 21.28 6.94
N PHE A 210 -31.01 20.82 6.19
CA PHE A 210 -30.92 19.64 5.34
C PHE A 210 -29.89 19.80 4.23
N LYS A 211 -29.85 20.95 3.55
CA LYS A 211 -28.86 21.26 2.52
C LYS A 211 -27.45 21.21 3.11
N GLN A 212 -27.21 21.85 4.25
CA GLN A 212 -25.91 21.88 4.90
C GLN A 212 -25.44 20.46 5.30
N TYR A 213 -26.34 19.67 5.91
CA TYR A 213 -26.07 18.28 6.24
C TYR A 213 -25.73 17.44 4.99
N THR A 214 -26.50 17.63 3.92
CA THR A 214 -26.31 16.91 2.66
C THR A 214 -24.99 17.29 1.98
N THR A 215 -24.60 18.57 1.99
CA THR A 215 -23.30 19.02 1.48
C THR A 215 -22.13 18.40 2.25
N TYR A 216 -22.21 18.36 3.59
CA TYR A 216 -21.20 17.70 4.42
C TYR A 216 -21.12 16.20 4.10
N LYS A 217 -22.26 15.51 4.06
CA LYS A 217 -22.35 14.08 3.74
C LYS A 217 -21.78 13.77 2.36
N ASN A 218 -22.16 14.55 1.34
CA ASN A 218 -21.70 14.35 -0.03
C ASN A 218 -20.18 14.56 -0.16
N LYS A 219 -19.61 15.56 0.52
CA LYS A 219 -18.16 15.78 0.52
C LYS A 219 -17.41 14.63 1.19
N LYS A 220 -17.93 14.08 2.29
CA LYS A 220 -17.37 12.87 2.93
C LYS A 220 -17.43 11.66 2.01
N ILE A 221 -18.57 11.42 1.36
CA ILE A 221 -18.76 10.28 0.43
C ILE A 221 -17.82 10.41 -0.78
N GLN A 222 -17.74 11.60 -1.39
CA GLN A 222 -16.84 11.84 -2.51
C GLN A 222 -15.38 11.57 -2.15
N PHE A 223 -14.96 11.91 -0.93
CA PHE A 223 -13.62 11.60 -0.48
C PHE A 223 -13.39 10.10 -0.29
N GLN A 224 -14.29 9.41 0.41
CA GLN A 224 -14.20 7.96 0.57
C GLN A 224 -14.12 7.27 -0.79
N LYS A 225 -14.93 7.73 -1.76
CA LYS A 225 -14.85 7.29 -3.15
C LYS A 225 -13.45 7.50 -3.74
N ASN A 226 -12.88 8.71 -3.65
CA ASN A 226 -11.56 8.99 -4.21
C ASN A 226 -10.46 8.09 -3.61
N VAL A 227 -10.50 7.84 -2.30
CA VAL A 227 -9.54 6.92 -1.64
C VAL A 227 -9.75 5.50 -2.14
N THR A 228 -11.00 5.01 -2.17
CA THR A 228 -11.31 3.67 -2.69
C THR A 228 -10.88 3.51 -4.14
N ASP A 229 -11.19 4.47 -5.02
CA ASP A 229 -10.80 4.45 -6.43
C ASP A 229 -9.26 4.42 -6.54
N THR A 230 -8.57 5.27 -5.76
CA THR A 230 -7.10 5.31 -5.74
C THR A 230 -6.49 3.99 -5.29
N LEU A 231 -6.97 3.41 -4.19
CA LEU A 231 -6.50 2.12 -3.69
C LEU A 231 -6.83 0.98 -4.66
N PHE A 232 -8.00 1.03 -5.31
CA PHE A 232 -8.42 0.03 -6.28
C PHE A 232 -7.48 0.01 -7.49
N PHE A 233 -7.20 1.18 -8.10
CA PHE A 233 -6.31 1.25 -9.25
C PHE A 233 -4.83 0.99 -8.91
N ARG A 234 -4.45 1.19 -7.64
CA ARG A 234 -3.11 0.86 -7.14
C ARG A 234 -3.01 -0.57 -6.62
N SER A 235 -4.11 -1.28 -6.37
CA SER A 235 -4.10 -2.66 -5.87
C SER A 235 -3.71 -3.61 -6.99
N ILE A 236 -2.61 -4.34 -6.83
CA ILE A 236 -2.17 -5.39 -7.74
C ILE A 236 -2.79 -6.73 -7.34
N ALA A 237 -2.66 -7.11 -6.07
CA ALA A 237 -3.13 -8.39 -5.55
C ALA A 237 -3.53 -8.27 -4.09
N ASN A 238 -4.47 -9.10 -3.66
CA ASN A 238 -4.99 -9.13 -2.29
C ASN A 238 -4.99 -10.57 -1.76
N HIS A 239 -4.68 -10.71 -0.47
CA HIS A 239 -4.72 -11.96 0.28
C HIS A 239 -3.86 -13.07 -0.36
N SER A 240 -4.41 -14.25 -0.62
CA SER A 240 -3.67 -15.39 -1.18
C SER A 240 -3.07 -15.10 -2.56
N ALA A 241 -3.66 -14.21 -3.35
CA ALA A 241 -3.11 -13.84 -4.66
C ALA A 241 -1.77 -13.12 -4.55
N VAL A 242 -1.48 -12.47 -3.41
CA VAL A 242 -0.18 -11.85 -3.14
C VAL A 242 0.92 -12.90 -3.10
N PHE A 243 0.65 -14.07 -2.52
CA PHE A 243 1.63 -15.16 -2.48
C PHE A 243 1.96 -15.67 -3.87
N GLN A 244 0.94 -15.99 -4.67
CA GLN A 244 1.15 -16.52 -6.01
C GLN A 244 2.00 -15.55 -6.83
N LEU A 245 1.61 -14.27 -6.82
CA LEU A 245 2.35 -13.25 -7.55
C LEU A 245 3.78 -13.05 -7.04
N LEU A 246 4.01 -13.12 -5.72
CA LEU A 246 5.36 -13.00 -5.17
C LEU A 246 6.24 -14.22 -5.45
N ILE A 247 5.67 -15.43 -5.50
CA ILE A 247 6.39 -16.63 -5.91
C ILE A 247 6.83 -16.48 -7.37
N ASP A 248 5.93 -16.07 -8.26
CA ASP A 248 6.25 -15.85 -9.67
C ASP A 248 7.34 -14.78 -9.82
N VAL A 249 7.24 -13.67 -9.08
CA VAL A 249 8.25 -12.61 -9.09
C VAL A 249 9.58 -13.08 -8.53
N ALA A 250 9.59 -13.84 -7.43
CA ALA A 250 10.82 -14.41 -6.86
C ALA A 250 11.50 -15.31 -7.89
N GLU A 251 10.76 -16.26 -8.47
CA GLU A 251 11.29 -17.18 -9.49
C GLU A 251 11.87 -16.42 -10.69
N GLU A 252 11.21 -15.34 -11.14
CA GLU A 252 11.70 -14.52 -12.24
C GLU A 252 13.00 -13.78 -11.89
N GLU A 253 13.11 -13.19 -10.69
CA GLU A 253 14.35 -12.53 -10.24
C GLU A 253 15.50 -13.53 -10.08
N GLU A 254 15.25 -14.67 -9.45
CA GLU A 254 16.21 -15.76 -9.27
C GLU A 254 16.71 -16.30 -10.62
N CYS A 255 15.81 -16.46 -11.61
CA CYS A 255 16.19 -16.85 -12.97
C CYS A 255 17.08 -15.81 -13.65
N LYS A 256 16.76 -14.51 -13.50
CA LYS A 256 17.58 -13.43 -14.08
C LYS A 256 18.99 -13.46 -13.54
N GLU A 257 19.16 -13.66 -12.23
CA GLU A 257 20.46 -13.73 -11.59
C GLU A 257 21.29 -14.90 -12.14
N VAL A 258 20.71 -16.09 -12.20
CA VAL A 258 21.36 -17.30 -12.75
C VAL A 258 21.75 -17.10 -14.21
N ILE A 259 20.86 -16.53 -15.02
CA ILE A 259 21.13 -16.26 -16.44
C ILE A 259 22.27 -15.24 -16.59
N LEU A 260 22.28 -14.17 -15.80
CA LEU A 260 23.33 -13.15 -15.85
C LEU A 260 24.69 -13.72 -15.44
N ALA A 261 24.74 -14.52 -14.37
CA ALA A 261 25.95 -15.20 -13.93
C ALA A 261 26.49 -16.13 -15.02
N TYR A 262 25.63 -17.01 -15.55
CA TYR A 262 26.00 -17.96 -16.60
C TYR A 262 26.45 -17.27 -17.90
N PHE A 263 25.74 -16.22 -18.32
CA PHE A 263 26.08 -15.46 -19.53
C PHE A 263 27.49 -14.85 -19.44
N HIS A 264 27.84 -14.21 -18.32
CA HIS A 264 29.15 -13.60 -18.17
C HIS A 264 30.27 -14.64 -18.02
N LEU A 265 29.99 -15.80 -17.43
CA LEU A 265 30.90 -16.94 -17.44
C LEU A 265 31.12 -17.51 -18.86
N LEU A 266 30.08 -17.52 -19.69
CA LEU A 266 30.14 -18.03 -21.07
C LEU A 266 30.91 -17.09 -22.01
N MET A 267 30.75 -15.78 -21.81
CA MET A 267 31.43 -14.75 -22.62
C MET A 267 32.87 -14.51 -22.20
N SER A 268 33.32 -15.10 -21.08
CA SER A 268 34.67 -14.94 -20.56
C SER A 268 35.60 -16.04 -21.07
N ASP A 269 36.73 -15.64 -21.65
CA ASP A 269 37.75 -16.59 -22.15
C ASP A 269 38.52 -17.28 -21.01
N GLN A 270 38.52 -16.69 -19.81
CA GLN A 270 39.26 -17.15 -18.64
C GLN A 270 38.31 -17.49 -17.48
N PRO A 271 38.65 -18.46 -16.62
CA PRO A 271 37.90 -18.73 -15.41
C PRO A 271 37.86 -17.51 -14.47
N LEU A 272 36.67 -17.17 -13.97
CA LEU A 272 36.46 -16.02 -13.10
C LEU A 272 36.27 -16.46 -11.63
N SER A 273 36.82 -15.71 -10.68
CA SER A 273 36.46 -15.87 -9.26
C SER A 273 35.07 -15.26 -9.01
N THR A 274 34.43 -15.61 -7.87
CA THR A 274 33.17 -15.01 -7.42
C THR A 274 33.20 -13.49 -7.51
N GLN A 275 34.22 -12.86 -6.92
CA GLN A 275 34.37 -11.40 -6.85
C GLN A 275 34.57 -10.75 -8.23
N ASN A 276 35.32 -11.41 -9.12
CA ASN A 276 35.53 -10.87 -10.46
C ASN A 276 34.26 -10.99 -11.31
N LEU A 277 33.54 -12.10 -11.19
CA LEU A 277 32.27 -12.29 -11.90
C LEU A 277 31.23 -11.28 -11.42
N ASP A 278 31.13 -11.10 -10.10
CA ASP A 278 30.27 -10.09 -9.48
C ASP A 278 30.51 -8.69 -10.06
N HIS A 279 31.77 -8.24 -9.97
CA HIS A 279 32.17 -6.93 -10.48
C HIS A 279 31.88 -6.74 -11.98
N VAL A 280 32.09 -7.79 -12.79
CA VAL A 280 31.80 -7.76 -14.22
C VAL A 280 30.29 -7.59 -14.47
N VAL A 281 29.45 -8.31 -13.73
CA VAL A 281 27.98 -8.23 -13.85
C VAL A 281 27.48 -6.86 -13.39
N GLU A 282 27.94 -6.36 -12.23
CA GLU A 282 27.59 -5.03 -11.71
C GLU A 282 28.01 -3.91 -12.67
N GLN A 283 29.24 -3.98 -13.18
CA GLN A 283 29.77 -3.00 -14.12
C GLN A 283 28.97 -3.02 -15.43
N TRP A 284 28.61 -4.20 -15.93
CA TRP A 284 27.76 -4.35 -17.10
C TRP A 284 26.38 -3.73 -16.88
N MET A 285 25.73 -4.00 -15.73
CA MET A 285 24.43 -3.41 -15.38
C MET A 285 24.52 -1.88 -15.31
N LYS A 286 25.58 -1.34 -14.69
CA LYS A 286 25.81 0.09 -14.62
C LYS A 286 26.02 0.74 -15.98
N GLN A 287 26.79 0.11 -16.87
CA GLN A 287 27.08 0.67 -18.19
C GLN A 287 25.91 0.55 -19.16
N ARG A 288 25.19 -0.57 -19.15
CA ARG A 288 24.10 -0.84 -20.10
C ARG A 288 22.76 -0.29 -19.64
N MET A 289 22.48 -0.36 -18.34
CA MET A 289 21.18 0.01 -17.77
C MET A 289 21.23 1.29 -16.93
N GLY A 290 22.42 1.78 -16.55
CA GLY A 290 22.55 2.95 -15.67
C GLY A 290 22.20 2.65 -14.21
N ILE A 291 22.10 1.38 -13.84
CA ILE A 291 21.64 0.91 -12.52
C ILE A 291 22.87 0.51 -11.69
N ASN A 292 22.95 1.01 -10.45
CA ASN A 292 23.95 0.59 -9.48
C ASN A 292 23.30 -0.43 -8.54
N VAL A 293 23.67 -1.69 -8.68
CA VAL A 293 23.16 -2.83 -7.90
C VAL A 293 24.34 -3.54 -7.25
N ASP A 294 24.10 -4.05 -6.05
CA ASP A 294 24.94 -5.02 -5.33
C ASP A 294 24.37 -6.40 -5.68
N PHE A 295 25.07 -7.17 -6.51
CA PHE A 295 24.53 -8.39 -7.11
C PHE A 295 24.88 -9.62 -6.26
N ASP A 296 23.90 -10.48 -5.92
CA ASP A 296 24.21 -11.72 -5.18
C ASP A 296 24.70 -12.81 -6.14
N ILE A 297 25.98 -12.70 -6.52
CA ILE A 297 26.58 -13.69 -7.41
C ILE A 297 26.69 -15.07 -6.76
N GLN A 298 26.83 -15.13 -5.44
CA GLN A 298 27.10 -16.38 -4.74
C GLN A 298 25.89 -17.29 -4.79
N ASP A 299 24.71 -16.74 -4.53
CA ASP A 299 23.45 -17.47 -4.61
C ASP A 299 23.17 -17.97 -6.04
N ALA A 300 23.45 -17.14 -7.05
CA ALA A 300 23.36 -17.54 -8.46
C ALA A 300 24.31 -18.70 -8.81
N LEU A 301 25.55 -18.66 -8.31
CA LEU A 301 26.53 -19.74 -8.50
C LEU A 301 26.11 -21.01 -7.78
N ASP A 302 25.60 -20.92 -6.55
CA ASP A 302 25.12 -22.06 -5.78
C ASP A 302 23.95 -22.74 -6.51
N LYS A 303 22.99 -21.97 -7.03
CA LYS A 303 21.88 -22.49 -7.87
C LYS A 303 22.42 -23.22 -9.11
N LEU A 304 23.41 -22.64 -9.80
CA LEU A 304 24.06 -23.29 -10.93
C LEU A 304 24.74 -24.61 -10.51
N GLN A 305 25.44 -24.66 -9.38
CA GLN A 305 26.05 -25.90 -8.87
C GLN A 305 25.02 -26.97 -8.50
N HIS A 306 23.86 -26.55 -7.99
CA HIS A 306 22.79 -27.44 -7.56
C HIS A 306 22.02 -28.08 -8.72
N LEU A 307 22.16 -27.57 -9.95
CA LEU A 307 21.67 -28.22 -11.18
C LEU A 307 22.52 -29.47 -11.52
N LYS A 308 22.48 -30.48 -10.64
CA LYS A 308 23.15 -31.77 -10.83
C LYS A 308 22.28 -32.69 -11.67
N VAL A 309 22.78 -33.14 -12.82
CA VAL A 309 22.19 -34.24 -13.59
C VAL A 309 22.89 -35.54 -13.19
N MET A 310 22.15 -36.63 -13.01
CA MET A 310 22.76 -37.95 -12.92
C MET A 310 22.85 -38.53 -14.34
N MET A 311 24.03 -38.48 -14.97
CA MET A 311 24.26 -39.18 -16.24
C MET A 311 24.92 -40.54 -15.97
N ASP A 312 24.28 -41.64 -16.38
CA ASP A 312 24.72 -43.01 -16.06
C ASP A 312 25.80 -43.58 -17.00
N ASP A 313 26.34 -42.78 -17.93
CA ASP A 313 27.51 -43.17 -18.70
C ASP A 313 28.78 -42.92 -17.88
N GLY A 314 29.52 -43.98 -17.52
CA GLY A 314 30.66 -43.93 -16.59
C GLY A 314 31.78 -42.93 -16.91
N GLN A 315 31.92 -42.45 -18.15
CA GLN A 315 32.82 -41.34 -18.51
C GLN A 315 32.17 -39.96 -18.42
N ARG A 316 30.85 -39.86 -18.62
CA ARG A 316 30.09 -38.60 -18.55
C ARG A 316 29.65 -38.26 -17.13
N ARG A 317 29.47 -39.24 -16.24
CA ARG A 317 29.16 -39.03 -14.82
C ARG A 317 30.19 -38.13 -14.11
N ALA A 318 31.47 -38.32 -14.41
CA ALA A 318 32.58 -37.49 -13.91
C ALA A 318 32.65 -36.09 -14.56
N LEU A 319 32.16 -35.94 -15.80
CA LEU A 319 31.96 -34.62 -16.43
C LEU A 319 30.82 -33.88 -15.74
N VAL A 320 29.72 -34.58 -15.43
CA VAL A 320 28.49 -34.00 -14.85
C VAL A 320 28.64 -33.54 -13.40
N GLU A 321 29.47 -34.21 -12.59
CA GLU A 321 29.86 -33.68 -11.26
C GLU A 321 30.68 -32.39 -11.34
N LYS A 322 31.40 -32.16 -12.45
CA LYS A 322 32.20 -30.95 -12.69
C LYS A 322 31.44 -29.83 -13.42
N VAL A 323 30.17 -30.06 -13.75
CA VAL A 323 29.60 -29.56 -15.02
C VAL A 323 28.95 -28.20 -14.95
N MET A 324 28.84 -27.53 -13.81
CA MET A 324 28.38 -26.13 -13.86
C MET A 324 29.53 -25.15 -13.64
N LEU A 325 30.63 -25.60 -13.05
CA LEU A 325 31.72 -24.77 -12.57
C LEU A 325 32.99 -25.62 -12.52
N ALA A 326 33.86 -25.53 -13.53
CA ALA A 326 35.15 -26.21 -13.52
C ALA A 326 36.04 -25.58 -12.45
N GLU A 327 36.14 -26.21 -11.26
CA GLU A 327 37.18 -25.89 -10.28
C GLU A 327 38.55 -26.08 -10.94
N SER A 328 39.28 -24.99 -11.14
CA SER A 328 40.69 -25.05 -11.48
C SER A 328 41.47 -25.69 -10.33
N GLU A 329 42.36 -26.63 -10.67
CA GLU A 329 43.13 -27.46 -9.75
C GLU A 329 43.71 -26.71 -8.53
N PRO A 330 43.75 -27.35 -7.34
CA PRO A 330 44.39 -26.77 -6.17
C PRO A 330 45.88 -26.52 -6.47
N GLY A 331 46.24 -25.25 -6.56
CA GLY A 331 47.63 -24.81 -6.69
C GLY A 331 48.49 -25.35 -5.55
N GLN A 332 49.76 -25.63 -5.88
CA GLN A 332 50.78 -26.16 -4.96
C GLN A 332 50.85 -25.40 -3.62
N PRO A 333 51.30 -26.05 -2.53
CA PRO A 333 51.27 -25.46 -1.19
C PRO A 333 52.15 -24.21 -1.14
N GLY A 334 51.57 -23.02 -0.93
CA GLY A 334 52.34 -21.79 -0.67
C GLY A 334 51.76 -20.46 -1.18
N GLN A 335 50.69 -20.43 -1.98
CA GLN A 335 50.08 -19.18 -2.47
C GLN A 335 48.77 -18.81 -1.74
N SER A 336 48.68 -17.54 -1.33
CA SER A 336 47.69 -16.99 -0.40
C SER A 336 46.33 -16.61 -1.02
N ASP A 337 46.06 -16.93 -2.28
CA ASP A 337 44.77 -16.67 -2.94
C ASP A 337 44.14 -17.98 -3.42
N ARG A 338 43.40 -18.63 -2.51
CA ARG A 338 42.65 -19.87 -2.77
C ARG A 338 41.15 -19.57 -2.90
N LEU A 339 40.76 -18.75 -3.88
CA LEU A 339 39.34 -18.60 -4.23
C LEU A 339 39.00 -19.51 -5.41
N PRO A 340 37.87 -20.25 -5.37
CA PRO A 340 37.44 -21.07 -6.48
C PRO A 340 37.22 -20.20 -7.73
N LYS A 341 37.59 -20.74 -8.88
CA LYS A 341 37.33 -20.11 -10.18
C LYS A 341 36.32 -20.92 -10.96
N TYR A 342 35.56 -20.20 -11.76
CA TYR A 342 34.35 -20.65 -12.40
C TYR A 342 34.45 -20.48 -13.90
N ARG A 343 33.94 -21.46 -14.65
CA ARG A 343 33.88 -21.42 -16.11
C ARG A 343 32.59 -22.06 -16.56
N ALA A 344 31.87 -21.39 -17.46
CA ALA A 344 30.68 -21.96 -18.09
C ALA A 344 31.05 -23.15 -18.97
N LEU A 345 30.08 -24.06 -19.13
CA LEU A 345 30.19 -25.13 -20.09
C LEU A 345 30.16 -24.62 -21.54
N PRO A 346 30.77 -25.38 -22.46
CA PRO A 346 30.46 -25.24 -23.87
C PRO A 346 28.95 -25.41 -24.12
N LEU A 347 28.37 -24.52 -24.92
CA LEU A 347 26.93 -24.51 -25.25
C LEU A 347 26.36 -25.87 -25.68
N PRO A 348 27.03 -26.71 -26.50
CA PRO A 348 26.47 -28.01 -26.88
C PRO A 348 26.23 -28.92 -25.67
N LEU A 349 27.16 -28.94 -24.71
CA LEU A 349 27.06 -29.77 -23.51
C LEU A 349 26.00 -29.21 -22.54
N ALA A 350 25.96 -27.88 -22.37
CA ALA A 350 24.94 -27.23 -21.56
C ALA A 350 23.51 -27.53 -22.07
N LYS A 351 23.32 -27.54 -23.40
CA LYS A 351 22.04 -27.90 -24.01
C LYS A 351 21.64 -29.35 -23.72
N GLU A 352 22.56 -30.30 -23.88
CA GLU A 352 22.28 -31.72 -23.56
C GLU A 352 21.87 -31.90 -22.09
N ILE A 353 22.49 -31.16 -21.18
CA ILE A 353 22.18 -31.21 -19.74
C ILE A 353 20.79 -30.65 -19.47
N ILE A 354 20.45 -29.48 -20.03
CA ILE A 354 19.12 -28.86 -19.85
C ILE A 354 18.02 -29.74 -20.46
N ASP A 355 18.25 -30.31 -21.64
CA ASP A 355 17.30 -31.20 -22.32
C ASP A 355 16.98 -32.41 -21.44
N ARG A 356 18.01 -33.05 -20.87
CA ARG A 356 17.82 -34.14 -19.91
C ARG A 356 17.17 -33.71 -18.60
N LEU A 357 17.52 -32.54 -18.06
CA LEU A 357 16.85 -32.02 -16.87
C LEU A 357 15.36 -31.87 -17.14
N TRP A 358 15.00 -31.32 -18.29
CA TRP A 358 13.62 -31.12 -18.71
C TRP A 358 12.88 -32.44 -18.88
N ASP A 359 13.49 -33.41 -19.57
CA ASP A 359 12.94 -34.75 -19.77
C ASP A 359 12.69 -35.51 -18.45
N ASN A 360 13.44 -35.19 -17.39
CA ASN A 360 13.36 -35.83 -16.08
C ASN A 360 12.75 -34.93 -14.99
N ALA A 361 12.37 -33.69 -15.31
CA ALA A 361 11.86 -32.71 -14.34
C ALA A 361 10.51 -33.14 -13.77
N PHE A 362 9.68 -33.77 -14.62
CA PHE A 362 8.44 -34.39 -14.21
C PHE A 362 8.69 -35.89 -14.19
N THR A 363 8.62 -36.52 -13.02
CA THR A 363 8.68 -37.98 -12.83
C THR A 363 7.45 -38.66 -13.45
N TYR A 364 7.26 -38.57 -14.77
CA TYR A 364 6.37 -39.43 -15.54
C TYR A 364 7.09 -40.69 -16.03
N ASN A 365 8.43 -40.71 -16.02
CA ASN A 365 9.25 -41.83 -16.46
C ASN A 365 9.56 -42.88 -15.38
N ASN A 366 9.12 -42.67 -14.13
CA ASN A 366 9.19 -43.67 -13.05
C ASN A 366 7.86 -44.45 -12.90
N CYS A 367 7.18 -44.73 -14.00
CA CYS A 367 6.22 -45.83 -14.03
C CYS A 367 7.02 -47.14 -14.06
N GLU A 368 7.58 -47.55 -12.92
CA GLU A 368 8.01 -48.92 -12.72
C GLU A 368 6.76 -49.82 -12.76
N ASN A 369 6.76 -50.80 -13.67
CA ASN A 369 5.79 -51.89 -13.76
C ASN A 369 5.86 -52.83 -12.56
#